data_AF-K6R9D7-F1
#
_entry.id   AF-K6R9D7-F1
#
_cell.length_a   1.000
_cell.length_b   1.000
_cell.length_c   1.000
_cell.angle_alpha   90.00
_cell.angle_beta   90.00
_cell.angle_gamma   90.00
#
_symmetry.space_group_name_H-M   'P 1'
#
loop_
_entity.id
_entity.type
_entity.pdbx_description
1 polymer ?
#
loop_
_entity_poly.entity_id
_entity_poly.type
_entity_poly.pdbx_seq_one_letter_code
_entity_poly.pdbx_strand_id
1 'polypeptide(L)'
;MQAEMVILVVTWLILVAIQAVTPWLSRRNVLFGVVYARNSIWTTPAAKKLRRRYLAFSLTGAAILSVIGIGIAAAMHFAATALAWIQIAAFLLSICLNYALIVAAHRKSLQLLKEMGNQQELTQSKVTVDLNKLKPQTLVPAAYGLVLVPQFFLALVLGFQQTSADSWVMILALAVETLTVLGAFYLSRRARGAVRGNPDAEPRAGKVRNSVLYYLLFTGFLSQSLLVLQLMLPNMSAEGQWWFVIITLTLTLLSVSFLPLVYILGTRRLAAKGSVLNDNQHWVWGMFYYNPTDPALFVEKRLGIGFTLNMAKTMSWVILVGFLLIVAGIVIISFILD
;
A
#
# COMPACT_ATOMS: atom_id res chain seq x y z
N MET A 1 13.68 2.83 -26.64
CA MET A 1 14.71 3.23 -25.66
C MET A 1 14.42 4.55 -24.93
N GLN A 2 14.28 5.72 -25.59
CA GLN A 2 14.09 6.99 -24.84
C GLN A 2 12.77 7.05 -24.03
N ALA A 3 11.64 6.64 -24.59
CA ALA A 3 10.35 6.65 -23.89
C ALA A 3 10.28 5.63 -22.73
N GLU A 4 10.79 4.41 -22.94
CA GLU A 4 10.84 3.37 -21.89
C GLU A 4 11.67 3.84 -20.69
N MET A 5 12.85 4.43 -20.95
CA MET A 5 13.69 4.97 -19.89
C MET A 5 13.00 6.08 -19.10
N VAL A 6 12.26 6.96 -19.77
CA VAL A 6 11.46 8.00 -19.10
C VAL A 6 10.41 7.36 -18.20
N ILE A 7 9.68 6.35 -18.68
CA ILE A 7 8.67 5.63 -17.87
C ILE A 7 9.30 4.97 -16.64
N LEU A 8 10.44 4.28 -16.81
CA LEU A 8 11.15 3.64 -15.69
C LEU A 8 11.63 4.67 -14.65
N VAL A 9 12.16 5.81 -15.10
CA VAL A 9 12.60 6.88 -14.18
C VAL A 9 11.41 7.51 -13.44
N VAL A 10 10.33 7.85 -14.16
CA VAL A 10 9.15 8.46 -13.54
C VAL A 10 8.50 7.52 -12.52
N THR A 11 8.32 6.25 -12.89
CA THR A 11 7.76 5.24 -11.97
C THR A 11 8.64 5.04 -10.74
N TRP A 12 9.97 4.96 -10.92
CA TRP A 12 10.92 4.87 -9.82
C TRP A 12 10.80 6.05 -8.84
N LEU A 13 10.80 7.29 -9.35
CA LEU A 13 10.71 8.49 -8.53
C LEU A 13 9.43 8.52 -7.69
N ILE A 14 8.30 8.13 -8.29
CA ILE A 14 7.00 8.11 -7.61
C ILE A 14 6.98 7.03 -6.52
N LEU A 15 7.45 5.82 -6.83
CA LEU A 15 7.53 4.72 -5.86
C LEU A 15 8.42 5.08 -4.66
N VAL A 16 9.59 5.69 -4.91
CA VAL A 16 10.49 6.17 -3.85
C VAL A 16 9.83 7.28 -3.04
N ALA A 17 9.15 8.23 -3.69
CA ALA A 17 8.50 9.34 -3.00
C ALA A 17 7.40 8.86 -2.02
N ILE A 18 6.58 7.89 -2.43
CA ILE A 18 5.51 7.31 -1.59
C ILE A 18 6.11 6.61 -0.38
N GLN A 19 7.16 5.81 -0.58
CA GLN A 19 7.88 5.15 0.51
C GLN A 19 8.48 6.17 1.48
N ALA A 20 9.15 7.20 0.96
CA ALA A 20 9.75 8.26 1.76
C ALA A 20 8.71 9.07 2.55
N VAL A 21 7.50 9.28 2.02
CA VAL A 21 6.44 10.06 2.69
C VAL A 21 5.58 9.21 3.64
N THR A 22 5.72 7.88 3.65
CA THR A 22 4.90 6.95 4.45
C THR A 22 4.72 7.36 5.93
N PRO A 23 5.74 7.82 6.68
CA PRO A 23 5.53 8.28 8.06
C PRO A 23 4.61 9.49 8.18
N TRP A 24 4.56 10.37 7.17
CA TRP A 24 3.64 11.51 7.10
C TRP A 24 2.23 11.10 6.69
N LEU A 25 2.04 9.87 6.21
CA LEU A 25 0.74 9.28 5.94
C LEU A 25 0.18 8.53 7.16
N SER A 26 0.57 8.96 8.35
CA SER A 26 0.04 8.49 9.63
C SER A 26 -0.59 9.64 10.41
N ARG A 27 -1.35 9.30 11.46
CA ARG A 27 -1.98 10.29 12.35
C ARG A 27 -0.91 11.09 13.10
N ARG A 28 -1.24 12.33 13.47
CA ARG A 28 -0.30 13.23 14.20
C ARG A 28 0.01 12.80 15.64
N ASN A 29 -0.65 11.79 16.18
CA ASN A 29 -0.27 11.15 17.44
C ASN A 29 0.50 9.84 17.22
N VAL A 30 0.81 9.47 15.97
CA VAL A 30 1.59 8.28 15.65
C VAL A 30 2.96 8.70 15.10
N LEU A 31 4.04 8.24 15.72
CA LEU A 31 5.41 8.47 15.24
C LEU A 31 6.04 7.12 14.95
N PHE A 32 6.31 6.82 13.67
CA PHE A 32 6.88 5.53 13.22
C PHE A 32 6.17 4.30 13.84
N GLY A 33 4.83 4.31 13.84
CA GLY A 33 4.00 3.21 14.35
C GLY A 33 3.76 3.21 15.87
N VAL A 34 4.44 4.08 16.63
CA VAL A 34 4.21 4.27 18.07
C VAL A 34 3.12 5.30 18.29
N VAL A 35 2.07 4.92 19.02
CA VAL A 35 0.95 5.79 19.40
C VAL A 35 1.29 6.55 20.68
N TYR A 36 1.04 7.86 20.65
CA TYR A 36 1.13 8.79 21.78
C TYR A 36 -0.28 9.30 22.13
N ALA A 37 -0.45 9.79 23.35
CA ALA A 37 -1.68 10.44 23.80
C ALA A 37 -2.04 11.66 22.94
N ARG A 38 -1.05 12.53 22.69
CA ARG A 38 -1.26 13.86 22.07
C ARG A 38 -0.48 14.05 20.79
N ASN A 39 -1.03 14.90 19.92
CA ASN A 39 -0.41 15.30 18.66
C ASN A 39 0.88 16.14 18.82
N SER A 40 1.14 16.66 20.03
CA SER A 40 2.31 17.50 20.33
C SER A 40 3.64 16.78 20.13
N ILE A 41 3.66 15.44 20.16
CA ILE A 41 4.89 14.68 19.88
C ILE A 41 5.50 15.08 18.52
N TRP A 42 4.67 15.36 17.51
CA TRP A 42 5.16 15.71 16.18
C TRP A 42 5.88 17.07 16.13
N THR A 43 5.61 17.99 17.06
CA THR A 43 6.25 19.31 17.10
C THR A 43 7.55 19.33 17.90
N THR A 44 7.82 18.29 18.70
CA THR A 44 9.03 18.18 19.51
C THR A 44 10.32 18.18 18.65
N PRO A 45 11.42 18.78 19.14
CA PRO A 45 12.70 18.77 18.42
C PRO A 45 13.22 17.36 18.12
N ALA A 46 13.06 16.43 19.06
CA ALA A 46 13.48 15.03 18.90
C ALA A 46 12.74 14.34 17.75
N ALA A 47 11.40 14.45 17.70
CA ALA A 47 10.62 13.84 16.62
C ALA A 47 10.91 14.50 15.25
N LYS A 48 11.09 15.83 15.20
CA LYS A 48 11.50 16.52 13.97
C LYS A 48 12.86 16.03 13.46
N LYS A 49 13.84 15.91 14.34
CA LYS A 49 15.18 15.40 14.01
C LYS A 49 15.12 13.96 13.50
N LEU A 50 14.32 13.10 14.15
CA LEU A 50 14.14 11.71 13.74
C LEU A 50 13.54 11.60 12.33
N ARG A 51 12.46 12.34 12.04
CA ARG A 51 11.83 12.34 10.71
C ARG A 51 12.75 12.88 9.62
N ARG A 52 13.50 13.95 9.91
CA ARG A 52 14.47 14.53 8.96
C ARG A 52 15.58 13.52 8.62
N ARG A 53 16.11 12.81 9.61
CA ARG A 53 17.11 11.75 9.40
C ARG A 53 16.56 10.61 8.55
N TYR A 54 15.36 10.12 8.88
CA TYR A 54 14.68 9.10 8.09
C TYR A 54 14.54 9.53 6.63
N LEU A 55 14.02 10.75 6.38
CA LEU A 55 13.82 11.25 5.03
C LEU A 55 15.14 11.36 4.26
N ALA A 56 16.17 11.94 4.89
CA ALA A 56 17.48 12.08 4.28
C ALA A 56 18.06 10.71 3.90
N PHE A 57 18.08 9.74 4.81
CA PHE A 57 18.60 8.40 4.51
C PHE A 57 17.77 7.66 3.46
N SER A 58 16.44 7.81 3.47
CA SER A 58 15.57 7.19 2.48
C SER A 58 15.82 7.76 1.08
N LEU A 59 15.97 9.07 0.95
CA LEU A 59 16.21 9.73 -0.35
C LEU A 59 17.63 9.49 -0.84
N THR A 60 18.64 9.60 0.02
CA THR A 60 20.04 9.32 -0.34
C THR A 60 20.22 7.86 -0.75
N GLY A 61 19.64 6.90 -0.03
CA GLY A 61 19.74 5.50 -0.41
C GLY A 61 19.04 5.19 -1.73
N ALA A 62 17.87 5.79 -1.99
CA ALA A 62 17.22 5.65 -3.29
C ALA A 62 18.04 6.29 -4.42
N ALA A 63 18.67 7.44 -4.19
CA ALA A 63 19.56 8.08 -5.16
C ALA A 63 20.78 7.19 -5.48
N ILE A 64 21.40 6.57 -4.47
CA ILE A 64 22.52 5.63 -4.65
C ILE A 64 22.07 4.42 -5.50
N LEU A 65 20.92 3.81 -5.18
CA LEU A 65 20.37 2.70 -5.96
C LEU A 65 20.11 3.11 -7.43
N SER A 66 19.66 4.36 -7.64
CA SER A 66 19.45 4.91 -8.99
C SER A 66 20.76 5.03 -9.75
N VAL A 67 21.81 5.59 -9.12
CA VAL A 67 23.13 5.74 -9.74
C VAL A 67 23.74 4.39 -10.09
N ILE A 68 23.62 3.40 -9.18
CA ILE A 68 24.09 2.03 -9.44
C ILE A 68 23.32 1.41 -10.61
N GLY A 69 21.99 1.50 -10.61
CA GLY A 69 21.16 0.94 -11.68
C GLY A 69 21.47 1.58 -13.05
N ILE A 70 21.65 2.90 -13.09
CA ILE A 70 22.04 3.63 -14.31
C ILE A 70 23.44 3.23 -14.76
N GLY A 71 24.41 3.12 -13.83
CA GLY A 71 25.77 2.71 -14.15
C GLY A 71 25.84 1.31 -14.75
N ILE A 72 25.10 0.36 -14.16
CA ILE A 72 24.97 -1.01 -14.68
C ILE A 72 24.33 -0.99 -16.08
N ALA A 73 23.24 -0.24 -16.26
CA ALA A 73 22.54 -0.13 -17.54
C ALA A 73 23.44 0.46 -18.65
N ALA A 74 24.21 1.51 -18.32
CA ALA A 74 25.10 2.18 -19.25
C ALA A 74 26.32 1.32 -19.66
N ALA A 75 26.82 0.47 -18.76
CA ALA A 75 28.00 -0.35 -19.00
C ALA A 75 27.73 -1.59 -19.87
N MET A 76 26.50 -2.11 -19.88
CA MET A 76 26.23 -3.47 -20.37
C MET A 76 25.18 -3.57 -21.50
N HIS A 77 24.69 -2.45 -22.04
CA HIS A 77 23.73 -2.41 -23.18
C HIS A 77 22.63 -3.48 -23.11
N PHE A 78 21.99 -3.60 -21.94
CA PHE A 78 20.97 -4.62 -21.68
C PHE A 78 19.74 -4.48 -22.60
N ALA A 79 19.12 -5.62 -22.91
CA ALA A 79 17.77 -5.65 -23.47
C ALA A 79 16.74 -5.03 -22.50
N ALA A 80 15.61 -4.55 -23.02
CA ALA A 80 14.56 -3.90 -22.22
C ALA A 80 14.03 -4.80 -21.08
N THR A 81 13.95 -6.11 -21.31
CA THR A 81 13.54 -7.09 -20.29
C THR A 81 14.51 -7.15 -19.12
N ALA A 82 15.82 -7.15 -19.38
CA ALA A 82 16.85 -7.12 -18.33
C ALA A 82 16.82 -5.79 -17.55
N LEU A 83 16.58 -4.66 -18.21
CA LEU A 83 16.40 -3.37 -17.53
C LEU A 83 15.19 -3.36 -16.60
N ALA A 84 14.07 -3.98 -16.99
CA ALA A 84 12.90 -4.13 -16.13
C ALA A 84 13.21 -4.96 -14.88
N TRP A 85 13.92 -6.09 -15.02
CA TRP A 85 14.36 -6.91 -13.87
C TRP A 85 15.30 -6.15 -12.93
N ILE A 86 16.25 -5.38 -13.46
CA ILE A 86 17.13 -4.51 -12.66
C ILE A 86 16.30 -3.50 -11.87
N GLN A 87 15.31 -2.86 -12.50
CA GLN A 87 14.43 -1.91 -11.83
C GLN A 87 13.60 -2.57 -10.71
N ILE A 88 13.04 -3.76 -10.97
CA ILE A 88 12.31 -4.55 -9.97
C ILE A 88 13.22 -4.87 -8.78
N ALA A 89 14.43 -5.36 -9.03
CA ALA A 89 15.41 -5.65 -7.99
C ALA A 89 15.79 -4.40 -7.17
N ALA A 90 16.06 -3.28 -7.85
CA ALA A 90 16.33 -2.00 -7.20
C ALA A 90 15.15 -1.54 -6.34
N PHE A 91 13.92 -1.77 -6.80
CA PHE A 91 12.71 -1.40 -6.07
C PHE A 91 12.54 -2.23 -4.81
N LEU A 92 12.73 -3.55 -4.91
CA LEU A 92 12.71 -4.45 -3.74
C LEU A 92 13.79 -4.08 -2.72
N LEU A 93 15.00 -3.74 -3.17
CA LEU A 93 16.07 -3.23 -2.30
C LEU A 93 15.69 -1.91 -1.64
N SER A 94 15.04 -1.00 -2.37
CA SER A 94 14.55 0.27 -1.82
C SER A 94 13.49 0.06 -0.73
N ILE A 95 12.59 -0.92 -0.89
CA ILE A 95 11.61 -1.32 0.12
C ILE A 95 12.32 -1.85 1.36
N CYS A 96 13.28 -2.76 1.19
CA CYS A 96 14.04 -3.34 2.29
C CYS A 96 14.78 -2.26 3.08
N LEU A 97 15.45 -1.34 2.39
CA LEU A 97 16.11 -0.18 3.00
C LEU A 97 15.10 0.67 3.78
N ASN A 98 13.98 1.03 3.16
CA ASN A 98 12.96 1.87 3.79
C ASN A 98 12.40 1.22 5.06
N TYR A 99 12.14 -0.08 5.03
CA TYR A 99 11.70 -0.85 6.21
C TYR A 99 12.75 -0.89 7.31
N ALA A 100 14.02 -1.09 6.98
CA ALA A 100 15.11 -1.03 7.98
C ALA A 100 15.16 0.34 8.66
N LEU A 101 15.01 1.43 7.89
CA LEU A 101 14.96 2.79 8.40
C LEU A 101 13.72 3.03 9.28
N ILE A 102 12.55 2.50 8.91
CA ILE A 102 11.32 2.55 9.73
C ILE A 102 11.52 1.80 11.04
N VAL A 103 12.11 0.60 11.02
CA VAL A 103 12.37 -0.20 12.22
C VAL A 103 13.30 0.55 13.17
N ALA A 104 14.39 1.13 12.65
CA ALA A 104 15.32 1.94 13.43
C ALA A 104 14.62 3.16 14.06
N ALA A 105 13.79 3.85 13.29
CA ALA A 105 13.03 5.00 13.77
C ALA A 105 11.93 4.63 14.77
N HIS A 106 11.27 3.48 14.58
CA HIS A 106 10.30 2.92 15.51
C HIS A 106 10.92 2.64 16.88
N ARG A 107 12.09 1.99 16.92
CA ARG A 107 12.83 1.74 18.17
C ARG A 107 13.17 3.05 18.89
N LYS A 108 13.60 4.08 18.15
CA LYS A 108 13.86 5.41 18.71
C LYS A 108 12.59 6.09 19.21
N SER A 109 11.47 5.95 18.51
CA SER A 109 10.18 6.46 18.96
C SER A 109 9.72 5.78 20.27
N LEU A 110 9.91 4.47 20.41
CA LEU A 110 9.63 3.76 21.67
C LEU A 110 10.49 4.28 22.83
N GLN A 111 11.78 4.58 22.58
CA GLN A 111 12.66 5.20 23.59
C GLN A 111 12.10 6.55 24.05
N LEU A 112 11.72 7.42 23.10
CA LEU A 112 11.09 8.71 23.42
C LEU A 112 9.80 8.54 24.23
N LEU A 113 8.96 7.55 23.91
CA LEU A 113 7.74 7.29 24.67
C LEU A 113 8.07 6.90 26.12
N LYS A 114 9.09 6.08 26.35
CA LYS A 114 9.55 5.70 27.70
C LYS A 114 10.10 6.89 28.49
N GLU A 115 10.89 7.74 27.83
CA GLU A 115 11.46 8.97 28.44
C GLU A 115 10.38 9.97 28.88
N MET A 116 9.23 9.99 28.19
CA MET A 116 8.10 10.88 28.54
C MET A 116 7.28 10.38 29.75
N GLY A 117 7.53 9.17 30.26
CA GLY A 117 6.80 8.60 31.39
C GLY A 117 5.35 8.21 31.05
N ASN A 118 4.53 8.01 32.09
CA ASN A 118 3.16 7.52 31.95
C ASN A 118 2.24 8.61 31.37
N GLN A 119 1.64 8.36 30.20
CA GLN A 119 0.68 9.27 29.58
C GLN A 119 -0.74 8.88 29.99
N GLN A 120 -1.36 9.64 30.91
CA GLN A 120 -2.69 9.33 31.49
C GLN A 120 -3.82 9.14 30.45
N GLU A 121 -3.71 9.74 29.26
CA GLU A 121 -4.70 9.63 28.17
C GLU A 121 -4.57 8.35 27.32
N LEU A 122 -3.47 7.60 27.50
CA LEU A 122 -3.28 6.28 26.90
C LEU A 122 -3.92 5.22 27.80
N THR A 123 -5.06 4.66 27.37
CA THR A 123 -5.81 3.70 28.19
C THR A 123 -5.47 2.26 27.79
N GLN A 124 -5.31 1.37 28.78
CA GLN A 124 -5.23 -0.08 28.54
C GLN A 124 -6.59 -0.78 28.67
N SER A 125 -7.56 -0.13 29.31
CA SER A 125 -8.92 -0.65 29.50
C SER A 125 -9.71 -0.67 28.19
N LYS A 126 -10.59 -1.68 28.04
CA LYS A 126 -11.60 -1.71 26.97
C LYS A 126 -12.43 -0.42 27.08
N VAL A 127 -12.24 0.50 26.14
CA VAL A 127 -13.09 1.68 26.03
C VAL A 127 -14.48 1.19 25.60
N THR A 128 -15.42 1.20 26.55
CA THR A 128 -16.81 0.87 26.30
C THR A 128 -17.46 2.04 25.57
N VAL A 129 -17.93 1.80 24.35
CA VAL A 129 -18.64 2.80 23.56
C VAL A 129 -20.12 2.65 23.79
N ASP A 130 -20.79 3.77 24.03
CA ASP A 130 -22.23 3.83 23.93
C ASP A 130 -22.65 3.62 22.46
N LEU A 131 -23.28 2.48 22.18
CA LEU A 131 -23.71 2.12 20.83
C LEU A 131 -24.73 3.10 20.25
N ASN A 132 -25.52 3.76 21.11
CA ASN A 132 -26.52 4.74 20.67
C ASN A 132 -25.89 6.04 20.16
N LYS A 133 -24.63 6.29 20.52
CA LYS A 133 -23.85 7.47 20.05
C LYS A 133 -23.02 7.18 18.80
N LEU A 134 -22.95 5.91 18.37
CA LEU A 134 -22.25 5.55 17.14
C LEU A 134 -23.09 5.91 15.92
N LYS A 135 -22.63 6.90 15.15
CA LYS A 135 -23.16 7.10 13.80
C LYS A 135 -22.79 5.90 12.94
N PRO A 136 -23.76 5.18 12.34
CA PRO A 136 -23.44 4.05 11.46
C PRO A 136 -22.55 4.56 10.32
N GLN A 137 -21.39 3.92 10.15
CA GLN A 137 -20.52 4.23 9.04
C GLN A 137 -21.11 3.63 7.77
N THR A 138 -21.57 4.48 6.86
CA THR A 138 -21.99 4.04 5.53
C THR A 138 -20.75 3.71 4.71
N LEU A 139 -20.35 2.44 4.70
CA LEU A 139 -19.25 1.97 3.87
C LEU A 139 -19.68 1.87 2.41
N VAL A 140 -18.73 1.96 1.48
CA VAL A 140 -18.96 1.65 0.05
C VAL A 140 -19.77 0.34 -0.05
N PRO A 141 -20.81 0.21 -0.91
CA PRO A 141 -21.58 -1.03 -1.04
C PRO A 141 -20.77 -2.22 -1.57
N ALA A 142 -21.12 -3.46 -1.20
CA ALA A 142 -20.34 -4.65 -1.60
C ALA A 142 -20.41 -4.88 -3.10
N ALA A 143 -21.56 -4.57 -3.69
CA ALA A 143 -21.81 -4.66 -5.13
C ALA A 143 -20.85 -3.79 -5.97
N TYR A 144 -20.21 -2.76 -5.41
CA TYR A 144 -19.27 -1.93 -6.17
C TYR A 144 -18.01 -2.72 -6.57
N GLY A 145 -17.70 -3.81 -5.86
CA GLY A 145 -16.64 -4.74 -6.29
C GLY A 145 -16.92 -5.37 -7.66
N LEU A 146 -18.19 -5.47 -8.08
CA LEU A 146 -18.56 -6.02 -9.39
C LEU A 146 -18.02 -5.19 -10.56
N VAL A 147 -17.53 -3.97 -10.35
CA VAL A 147 -16.89 -3.15 -11.40
C VAL A 147 -15.68 -3.84 -12.03
N LEU A 148 -15.01 -4.75 -11.31
CA LEU A 148 -13.83 -5.48 -11.79
C LEU A 148 -14.19 -6.71 -12.64
N VAL A 149 -15.44 -7.19 -12.55
CA VAL A 149 -15.86 -8.45 -13.16
C VAL A 149 -16.00 -8.34 -14.69
N PRO A 150 -16.55 -7.27 -15.28
CA PRO A 150 -16.63 -7.12 -16.73
C PRO A 150 -15.27 -7.18 -17.43
N GLN A 151 -14.20 -6.66 -16.81
CA GLN A 151 -12.85 -6.68 -17.41
C GLN A 151 -12.28 -8.09 -17.47
N PHE A 152 -12.53 -8.91 -16.44
CA PHE A 152 -12.16 -10.31 -16.46
C PHE A 152 -12.91 -11.08 -17.56
N PHE A 153 -14.22 -10.86 -17.72
CA PHE A 153 -14.98 -11.50 -18.81
C PHE A 153 -14.53 -11.04 -20.20
N LEU A 154 -14.24 -9.75 -20.36
CA LEU A 154 -13.68 -9.21 -21.59
C LEU A 154 -12.33 -9.89 -21.92
N ALA A 155 -11.46 -10.06 -20.92
CA ALA A 155 -10.20 -10.76 -21.09
C ALA A 155 -10.37 -12.21 -21.50
N LEU A 156 -11.35 -12.92 -20.92
CA LEU A 156 -11.69 -14.28 -21.35
C LEU A 156 -12.09 -14.30 -22.83
N VAL A 157 -13.02 -13.44 -23.25
CA VAL A 157 -13.47 -13.37 -24.65
C VAL A 157 -12.29 -13.10 -25.58
N LEU A 158 -11.45 -12.11 -25.27
CA LEU A 158 -10.30 -11.74 -26.09
C LEU A 158 -9.21 -12.82 -26.13
N GLY A 159 -8.94 -13.48 -25.00
CA GLY A 159 -7.94 -14.55 -24.95
C GLY A 159 -8.39 -15.83 -25.66
N PHE A 160 -9.68 -16.17 -25.60
CA PHE A 160 -10.24 -17.28 -26.40
C PHE A 160 -10.21 -17.03 -27.91
N GLN A 161 -10.18 -15.77 -28.35
CA GLN A 161 -10.01 -15.41 -29.77
C GLN A 161 -8.55 -15.53 -30.23
N GLN A 162 -7.60 -15.48 -29.31
CA GLN A 162 -6.17 -15.45 -29.58
C GLN A 162 -5.47 -16.52 -28.75
N THR A 163 -5.82 -17.79 -29.00
CA THR A 163 -5.37 -18.93 -28.20
C THR A 163 -3.86 -19.15 -28.34
N SER A 164 -3.09 -18.46 -27.51
CA SER A 164 -1.63 -18.62 -27.34
C SER A 164 -1.30 -18.86 -25.86
N ALA A 165 -0.10 -19.35 -25.58
CA ALA A 165 0.35 -19.54 -24.20
C ALA A 165 0.33 -18.21 -23.40
N ASP A 166 0.78 -17.12 -24.02
CA ASP A 166 0.74 -15.76 -23.46
C ASP A 166 -0.68 -15.30 -23.09
N SER A 167 -1.66 -15.60 -23.95
CA SER A 167 -3.06 -15.24 -23.70
C SER A 167 -3.61 -15.93 -22.44
N TRP A 168 -3.20 -17.18 -22.20
CA TRP A 168 -3.59 -17.93 -21.01
C TRP A 168 -2.89 -17.42 -19.75
N VAL A 169 -1.60 -17.08 -19.83
CA VAL A 169 -0.86 -16.43 -18.74
C VAL A 169 -1.52 -15.11 -18.38
N MET A 170 -1.94 -14.32 -19.36
CA MET A 170 -2.62 -13.04 -19.14
C MET A 170 -3.98 -13.20 -18.47
N ILE A 171 -4.81 -14.16 -18.93
CA ILE A 171 -6.09 -14.50 -18.31
C ILE A 171 -5.88 -14.91 -16.85
N LEU A 172 -4.88 -15.76 -16.58
CA LEU A 172 -4.57 -16.22 -15.22
C LEU A 172 -4.09 -15.06 -14.33
N ALA A 173 -3.22 -14.18 -14.84
CA ALA A 173 -2.77 -12.99 -14.14
C ALA A 173 -3.95 -12.07 -13.79
N LEU A 174 -4.86 -11.83 -14.74
CA LEU A 174 -6.09 -11.07 -14.54
C LEU A 174 -7.04 -11.71 -13.53
N ALA A 175 -7.19 -13.03 -13.55
CA ALA A 175 -8.00 -13.75 -12.57
C ALA A 175 -7.44 -13.54 -11.14
N VAL A 176 -6.13 -13.72 -10.98
CA VAL A 176 -5.45 -13.54 -9.69
C VAL A 176 -5.52 -12.10 -9.22
N GLU A 177 -5.32 -11.12 -10.11
CA GLU A 177 -5.48 -9.71 -9.78
C GLU A 177 -6.92 -9.40 -9.34
N THR A 178 -7.92 -9.86 -10.09
CA THR A 178 -9.34 -9.70 -9.76
C THR A 178 -9.65 -10.24 -8.36
N LEU A 179 -9.24 -11.48 -8.08
CA LEU A 179 -9.44 -12.13 -6.79
C LEU A 179 -8.69 -11.40 -5.66
N THR A 180 -7.50 -10.90 -5.95
CA THR A 180 -6.68 -10.16 -4.98
C THR A 180 -7.35 -8.83 -4.62
N VAL A 181 -7.79 -8.05 -5.60
CA VAL A 181 -8.44 -6.75 -5.36
C VAL A 181 -9.81 -6.96 -4.70
N LEU A 182 -10.61 -7.94 -5.12
CA LEU A 182 -11.89 -8.28 -4.47
C LEU A 182 -11.70 -8.76 -3.04
N GLY A 183 -10.72 -9.63 -2.80
CA GLY A 183 -10.35 -10.11 -1.48
C GLY A 183 -9.90 -8.96 -0.58
N ALA A 184 -9.00 -8.11 -1.07
CA ALA A 184 -8.55 -6.92 -0.37
C ALA A 184 -9.71 -5.96 -0.07
N PHE A 185 -10.62 -5.74 -1.03
CA PHE A 185 -11.80 -4.89 -0.85
C PHE A 185 -12.73 -5.46 0.23
N TYR A 186 -13.06 -6.75 0.15
CA TYR A 186 -13.89 -7.44 1.13
C TYR A 186 -13.30 -7.39 2.54
N LEU A 187 -12.02 -7.74 2.69
CA LEU A 187 -11.32 -7.72 3.97
C LEU A 187 -11.21 -6.28 4.52
N SER A 188 -10.88 -5.31 3.66
CA SER A 188 -10.78 -3.89 4.02
C SER A 188 -12.09 -3.30 4.51
N ARG A 189 -13.25 -3.78 4.05
CA ARG A 189 -14.57 -3.39 4.59
C ARG A 189 -14.86 -4.00 5.96
N ARG A 190 -14.31 -5.17 6.26
CA ARG A 190 -14.51 -5.91 7.52
C ARG A 190 -13.41 -5.67 8.56
N ALA A 191 -12.32 -5.01 8.17
CA ALA A 191 -11.23 -4.63 9.05
C ALA A 191 -11.70 -3.91 10.33
N ARG A 192 -10.98 -4.11 11.43
CA ARG A 192 -11.18 -3.29 12.63
C ARG A 192 -10.39 -1.99 12.52
N GLY A 193 -10.99 -0.92 13.04
CA GLY A 193 -10.39 0.43 13.04
C GLY A 193 -9.12 0.52 13.87
N ALA A 194 -8.25 1.48 13.53
CA ALA A 194 -6.97 1.68 14.20
C ALA A 194 -7.09 2.25 15.62
N VAL A 195 -8.18 2.98 15.94
CA VAL A 195 -8.56 3.23 17.34
C VAL A 195 -9.74 2.37 17.73
N ARG A 196 -9.64 1.72 18.89
CA ARG A 196 -10.73 0.95 19.47
C ARG A 196 -11.46 1.77 20.52
N GLY A 197 -12.78 1.70 20.44
CA GLY A 197 -13.70 2.18 21.46
C GLY A 197 -13.90 3.70 21.55
N ASN A 198 -13.02 4.53 20.98
CA ASN A 198 -13.26 5.97 20.88
C ASN A 198 -13.27 6.43 19.40
N PRO A 199 -14.44 6.65 18.79
CA PRO A 199 -14.55 7.17 17.43
C PRO A 199 -13.93 8.57 17.24
N ASP A 200 -13.91 9.39 18.30
CA ASP A 200 -13.38 10.76 18.23
C ASP A 200 -11.85 10.82 18.29
N ALA A 201 -11.21 9.71 18.66
CA ALA A 201 -9.76 9.58 18.60
C ALA A 201 -9.25 9.44 17.15
N GLU A 202 -10.13 9.13 16.19
CA GLU A 202 -9.83 9.17 14.76
C GLU A 202 -10.93 9.87 13.96
N PRO A 203 -10.88 11.21 13.89
CA PRO A 203 -11.86 11.97 13.14
C PRO A 203 -11.90 11.53 11.67
N ARG A 204 -13.12 11.31 11.15
CA ARG A 204 -13.39 10.90 9.76
C ARG A 204 -12.88 9.50 9.37
N ALA A 205 -12.62 8.60 10.32
CA ALA A 205 -12.21 7.22 10.06
C ALA A 205 -13.04 6.54 8.93
N GLY A 206 -14.37 6.59 9.00
CA GLY A 206 -15.25 6.02 7.98
C GLY A 206 -15.11 6.66 6.59
N LYS A 207 -14.88 7.99 6.50
CA LYS A 207 -14.65 8.66 5.21
C LYS A 207 -13.32 8.26 4.61
N VAL A 208 -12.26 8.20 5.42
CA VAL A 208 -10.93 7.73 4.99
C VAL A 208 -11.01 6.30 4.49
N ARG A 209 -11.69 5.45 5.24
CA ARG A 209 -11.93 4.06 4.85
C ARG A 209 -12.63 3.96 3.50
N ASN A 210 -13.69 4.74 3.27
CA ASN A 210 -14.34 4.81 1.96
C ASN A 210 -13.41 5.32 0.86
N SER A 211 -12.60 6.36 1.12
CA SER A 211 -11.60 6.83 0.16
C SER A 211 -10.61 5.73 -0.22
N VAL A 212 -10.16 4.93 0.75
CA VAL A 212 -9.26 3.79 0.49
C VAL A 212 -9.98 2.70 -0.32
N LEU A 213 -11.24 2.41 -0.01
CA LEU A 213 -12.03 1.40 -0.74
C LEU A 213 -12.31 1.82 -2.19
N TYR A 214 -12.70 3.08 -2.44
CA TYR A 214 -12.86 3.62 -3.79
C TYR A 214 -11.54 3.64 -4.55
N TYR A 215 -10.47 4.07 -3.87
CA TYR A 215 -9.13 4.06 -4.44
C TYR A 215 -8.70 2.67 -4.86
N LEU A 216 -8.88 1.65 -4.01
CA LEU A 216 -8.54 0.26 -4.30
C LEU A 216 -9.29 -0.25 -5.54
N LEU A 217 -10.59 0.01 -5.65
CA LEU A 217 -11.39 -0.39 -6.82
C LEU A 217 -10.96 0.36 -8.08
N PHE A 218 -10.71 1.67 -7.97
CA PHE A 218 -10.29 2.49 -9.10
C PHE A 218 -8.91 2.08 -9.61
N THR A 219 -7.91 1.91 -8.73
CA THR A 219 -6.58 1.43 -9.14
C THR A 219 -6.62 0.02 -9.67
N GLY A 220 -7.42 -0.87 -9.07
CA GLY A 220 -7.57 -2.23 -9.55
C GLY A 220 -8.20 -2.28 -10.95
N PHE A 221 -9.19 -1.42 -11.22
CA PHE A 221 -9.76 -1.29 -12.56
C PHE A 221 -8.75 -0.72 -13.56
N LEU A 222 -7.95 0.28 -13.18
CA LEU A 222 -6.90 0.82 -14.05
C LEU A 222 -5.82 -0.22 -14.36
N SER A 223 -5.38 -1.00 -13.38
CA SER A 223 -4.37 -2.04 -13.57
C SER A 223 -4.89 -3.20 -14.41
N GLN A 224 -6.13 -3.64 -14.19
CA GLN A 224 -6.80 -4.61 -15.06
C GLN A 224 -6.96 -4.10 -16.50
N SER A 225 -7.25 -2.81 -16.68
CA SER A 225 -7.31 -2.19 -18.02
C SER A 225 -5.97 -2.30 -18.76
N LEU A 226 -4.83 -2.17 -18.05
CA LEU A 226 -3.50 -2.36 -18.65
C LEU A 226 -3.28 -3.81 -19.10
N LEU A 227 -3.71 -4.79 -18.31
CA LEU A 227 -3.56 -6.21 -18.68
C LEU A 227 -4.50 -6.58 -19.84
N VAL A 228 -5.75 -6.08 -19.84
CA VAL A 228 -6.67 -6.27 -20.96
C VAL A 228 -6.13 -5.65 -22.25
N LEU A 229 -5.49 -4.47 -22.17
CA LEU A 229 -4.84 -3.86 -23.33
C LEU A 229 -3.84 -4.82 -23.96
N GLN A 230 -3.05 -5.55 -23.16
CA GLN A 230 -2.03 -6.46 -23.69
C GLN A 230 -2.65 -7.52 -24.61
N LEU A 231 -3.88 -7.97 -24.32
CA LEU A 231 -4.65 -8.86 -25.20
C LEU A 231 -5.18 -8.17 -26.46
N MET A 232 -5.37 -6.84 -26.43
CA MET A 232 -5.85 -6.07 -27.58
C MET A 232 -4.72 -5.57 -28.49
N LEU A 233 -3.47 -5.50 -27.99
CA LEU A 233 -2.33 -4.94 -28.70
C LEU A 233 -2.19 -5.44 -30.15
N PRO A 234 -2.30 -6.76 -30.46
CA PRO A 234 -2.12 -7.26 -31.83
C PRO A 234 -3.10 -6.67 -32.84
N ASN A 235 -4.27 -6.20 -32.38
CA ASN A 235 -5.34 -5.66 -33.22
C ASN A 235 -5.37 -4.12 -33.24
N MET A 236 -4.40 -3.45 -32.59
CA MET A 236 -4.36 -2.00 -32.48
C MET A 236 -3.27 -1.39 -33.36
N SER A 237 -3.53 -0.20 -33.91
CA SER A 237 -2.47 0.60 -34.55
C SER A 237 -1.41 0.99 -33.52
N ALA A 238 -0.16 1.16 -33.96
CA ALA A 238 0.94 1.57 -33.08
C ALA A 238 0.62 2.88 -32.35
N GLU A 239 -0.02 3.84 -33.02
CA GLU A 239 -0.45 5.10 -32.41
C GLU A 239 -1.47 4.87 -31.28
N GLY A 240 -2.47 4.01 -31.50
CA GLY A 240 -3.48 3.67 -30.50
C GLY A 240 -2.89 3.01 -29.26
N GLN A 241 -1.89 2.14 -29.44
CA GLN A 241 -1.17 1.49 -28.34
C GLN A 241 -0.47 2.53 -27.45
N TRP A 242 0.25 3.49 -28.05
CA TRP A 242 0.95 4.54 -27.31
C TRP A 242 0.00 5.45 -26.53
N TRP A 243 -1.10 5.88 -27.16
CA TRP A 243 -2.11 6.69 -26.45
C TRP A 243 -2.68 5.98 -25.24
N PHE A 244 -3.01 4.70 -25.37
CA PHE A 244 -3.53 3.93 -24.25
C PHE A 244 -2.52 3.81 -23.11
N VAL A 245 -1.26 3.49 -23.42
CA VAL A 245 -0.18 3.39 -22.42
C VAL A 245 -0.02 4.72 -21.70
N ILE A 246 0.05 5.83 -22.43
CA ILE A 246 0.22 7.17 -21.86
C ILE A 246 -0.96 7.54 -20.96
N ILE A 247 -2.20 7.33 -21.42
CA ILE A 247 -3.41 7.65 -20.66
C ILE A 247 -3.45 6.82 -19.37
N THR A 248 -3.25 5.51 -19.49
CA THR A 248 -3.40 4.61 -18.34
C THR A 248 -2.26 4.76 -17.35
N LEU A 249 -1.03 5.00 -17.83
CA LEU A 249 0.09 5.38 -16.97
C LEU A 249 -0.23 6.70 -16.26
N THR A 250 -0.66 7.74 -16.98
CA THR A 250 -1.01 9.04 -16.38
C THR A 250 -2.10 8.90 -15.31
N LEU A 251 -3.17 8.17 -15.59
CA LEU A 251 -4.25 7.91 -14.63
C LEU A 251 -3.74 7.12 -13.42
N THR A 252 -2.87 6.14 -13.62
CA THR A 252 -2.25 5.38 -12.54
C THR A 252 -1.39 6.29 -11.66
N LEU A 253 -0.54 7.14 -12.26
CA LEU A 253 0.32 8.06 -11.53
C LEU A 253 -0.49 9.13 -10.76
N LEU A 254 -1.54 9.66 -11.37
CA LEU A 254 -2.46 10.60 -10.71
C LEU A 254 -3.18 9.92 -9.55
N SER A 255 -3.70 8.71 -9.75
CA SER A 255 -4.36 7.93 -8.72
C SER A 255 -3.44 7.74 -7.52
N VAL A 256 -2.25 7.18 -7.76
CA VAL A 256 -1.25 6.87 -6.73
C VAL A 256 -0.84 8.11 -5.92
N SER A 257 -0.83 9.29 -6.55
CA SER A 257 -0.52 10.55 -5.89
C SER A 257 -1.73 11.15 -5.13
N PHE A 258 -2.95 10.87 -5.57
CA PHE A 258 -4.18 11.48 -5.06
C PHE A 258 -4.56 11.00 -3.66
N LEU A 259 -4.46 9.70 -3.37
CA LEU A 259 -4.85 9.16 -2.06
C LEU A 259 -4.00 9.76 -0.90
N PRO A 260 -2.65 9.79 -0.98
CA PRO A 260 -1.82 10.48 0.00
C PRO A 260 -2.20 11.96 0.18
N LEU A 261 -2.48 12.66 -0.92
CA LEU A 261 -2.86 14.08 -0.90
C LEU A 261 -4.19 14.28 -0.15
N VAL A 262 -5.24 13.53 -0.50
CA VAL A 262 -6.55 13.59 0.17
C VAL A 262 -6.41 13.31 1.67
N TYR A 263 -5.61 12.31 2.04
CA TYR A 263 -5.38 11.98 3.45
C TYR A 263 -4.68 13.13 4.21
N ILE A 264 -3.64 13.72 3.62
CA ILE A 264 -2.89 14.83 4.23
C ILE A 264 -3.76 16.09 4.37
N LEU A 265 -4.50 16.46 3.33
CA LEU A 265 -5.32 17.67 3.31
C LEU A 265 -6.59 17.52 4.15
N GLY A 266 -7.22 16.34 4.15
CA GLY A 266 -8.56 16.12 4.69
C GLY A 266 -8.64 15.53 6.10
N THR A 267 -7.65 14.72 6.50
CA THR A 267 -7.74 13.94 7.76
C THR A 267 -6.59 14.24 8.71
N ARG A 268 -5.35 14.23 8.21
CA ARG A 268 -4.16 14.33 9.05
C ARG A 268 -4.09 15.59 9.91
N ARG A 269 -4.73 16.68 9.49
CA ARG A 269 -4.74 17.96 10.23
C ARG A 269 -5.67 17.94 11.45
N LEU A 270 -6.57 16.96 11.54
CA LEU A 270 -7.54 16.86 12.63
C LEU A 270 -6.87 16.32 13.90
N ALA A 271 -7.25 16.87 15.05
CA ALA A 271 -6.77 16.42 16.34
C ALA A 271 -7.58 15.22 16.83
N ALA A 272 -6.88 14.18 17.33
CA ALA A 272 -7.51 13.11 18.08
C ALA A 272 -8.13 13.70 19.37
N LYS A 273 -9.33 13.25 19.73
CA LYS A 273 -10.02 13.66 20.95
C LYS A 273 -10.37 12.45 21.81
N GLY A 274 -10.33 12.63 23.12
CA GLY A 274 -10.64 11.59 24.11
C GLY A 274 -9.52 10.55 24.26
N SER A 275 -9.82 9.45 24.96
CA SER A 275 -8.86 8.38 25.23
C SER A 275 -8.42 7.67 23.95
N VAL A 276 -7.14 7.31 23.91
CA VAL A 276 -6.56 6.52 22.82
C VAL A 276 -6.12 5.18 23.39
N LEU A 277 -6.58 4.09 22.80
CA LEU A 277 -6.17 2.75 23.23
C LEU A 277 -4.64 2.59 23.06
N ASN A 278 -3.97 2.13 24.11
CA ASN A 278 -2.57 1.78 24.05
C ASN A 278 -2.38 0.30 23.68
N ASP A 279 -2.31 0.01 22.39
CA ASP A 279 -1.95 -1.32 21.88
C ASP A 279 -0.51 -1.38 21.33
N ASN A 280 0.39 -0.45 21.72
CA ASN A 280 1.76 -0.37 21.19
C ASN A 280 2.55 -1.69 21.26
N GLN A 281 2.32 -2.50 22.30
CA GLN A 281 2.96 -3.81 22.48
C GLN A 281 2.62 -4.84 21.38
N HIS A 282 1.52 -4.64 20.65
CA HIS A 282 1.06 -5.54 19.59
C HIS A 282 1.57 -5.13 18.20
N TRP A 283 2.35 -4.05 18.08
CA TRP A 283 2.85 -3.55 16.80
C TRP A 283 4.35 -3.82 16.67
N VAL A 284 4.68 -4.95 16.08
CA VAL A 284 6.07 -5.37 15.82
C VAL A 284 6.69 -4.45 14.77
N TRP A 285 7.78 -3.79 15.16
CA TRP A 285 8.50 -2.80 14.34
C TRP A 285 7.63 -1.63 13.84
N GLY A 286 6.48 -1.40 14.46
CA GLY A 286 5.54 -0.36 14.06
C GLY A 286 4.75 -0.65 12.77
N MET A 287 4.89 -1.85 12.20
CA MET A 287 4.33 -2.22 10.89
C MET A 287 3.43 -3.46 10.96
N PHE A 288 3.87 -4.50 11.65
CA PHE A 288 3.16 -5.78 11.71
C PHE A 288 2.32 -5.87 12.99
N TYR A 289 1.05 -6.21 12.83
CA TYR A 289 0.15 -6.40 13.96
C TYR A 289 0.21 -7.84 14.44
N TYR A 290 0.44 -8.04 15.74
CA TYR A 290 0.48 -9.35 16.38
C TYR A 290 -0.29 -9.32 17.70
N ASN A 291 -1.54 -9.78 17.66
CA ASN A 291 -2.35 -9.94 18.86
C ASN A 291 -3.18 -11.24 18.81
N PRO A 292 -2.78 -12.29 19.56
CA PRO A 292 -3.51 -13.55 19.63
C PRO A 292 -4.93 -13.39 20.19
N THR A 293 -5.13 -12.45 21.11
CA THR A 293 -6.42 -12.23 21.80
C THR A 293 -7.42 -11.45 20.97
N ASP A 294 -6.98 -10.70 19.96
CA ASP A 294 -7.88 -10.03 19.03
C ASP A 294 -8.35 -11.04 17.95
N PRO A 295 -9.66 -11.33 17.83
CA PRO A 295 -10.17 -12.23 16.80
C PRO A 295 -10.09 -11.64 15.38
N ALA A 296 -9.80 -10.34 15.21
CA ALA A 296 -9.72 -9.75 13.88
C ALA A 296 -8.55 -10.33 13.06
N LEU A 297 -8.87 -10.72 11.82
CA LEU A 297 -7.88 -11.12 10.82
C LEU A 297 -7.22 -9.90 10.17
N PHE A 298 -7.98 -8.82 9.96
CA PHE A 298 -7.55 -7.63 9.24
C PHE A 298 -7.77 -6.38 10.09
N VAL A 299 -6.77 -5.52 10.16
CA VAL A 299 -6.76 -4.31 11.00
C VAL A 299 -6.18 -3.14 10.22
N GLU A 300 -6.63 -1.93 10.52
CA GLU A 300 -6.05 -0.71 9.94
C GLU A 300 -4.59 -0.52 10.38
N LYS A 301 -3.72 -0.13 9.44
CA LYS A 301 -2.32 0.20 9.71
C LYS A 301 -2.23 1.50 10.50
N ARG A 302 -1.26 1.57 11.42
CA ARG A 302 -0.92 2.82 12.11
C ARG A 302 0.05 3.69 11.32
N LEU A 303 0.94 3.06 10.57
CA LEU A 303 1.94 3.70 9.73
C LEU A 303 1.52 3.57 8.27
N GLY A 304 1.32 4.70 7.60
CA GLY A 304 0.78 4.73 6.24
C GLY A 304 -0.75 4.61 6.20
N ILE A 305 -1.27 4.49 4.98
CA ILE A 305 -2.70 4.36 4.70
C ILE A 305 -3.01 2.90 4.37
N GLY A 306 -4.14 2.40 4.85
CA GLY A 306 -4.67 1.08 4.51
C GLY A 306 -4.63 0.10 5.68
N PHE A 307 -4.41 -1.17 5.38
CA PHE A 307 -4.69 -2.27 6.29
C PHE A 307 -3.56 -3.31 6.31
N THR A 308 -3.53 -4.11 7.36
CA THR A 308 -2.58 -5.21 7.55
C THR A 308 -3.28 -6.42 8.16
N LEU A 309 -2.63 -7.58 8.02
CA LEU A 309 -3.07 -8.82 8.64
C LEU A 309 -2.63 -8.87 10.11
N ASN A 310 -3.45 -9.49 10.94
CA ASN A 310 -3.05 -9.92 12.28
C ASN A 310 -2.19 -11.18 12.16
N MET A 311 -0.87 -11.03 12.25
CA MET A 311 0.10 -12.11 12.05
C MET A 311 0.06 -13.17 13.16
N ALA A 312 -0.73 -12.97 14.21
CA ALA A 312 -1.01 -13.98 15.22
C ALA A 312 -2.04 -15.03 14.78
N LYS A 313 -2.68 -14.87 13.61
CA LYS A 313 -3.71 -15.78 13.10
C LYS A 313 -3.15 -16.67 11.99
N THR A 314 -3.41 -17.97 12.09
CA THR A 314 -3.03 -18.96 11.06
C THR A 314 -3.54 -18.59 9.68
N MET A 315 -4.79 -18.10 9.59
CA MET A 315 -5.37 -17.67 8.31
C MET A 315 -4.61 -16.51 7.65
N SER A 316 -3.92 -15.65 8.41
CA SER A 316 -3.07 -14.61 7.84
C SER A 316 -1.90 -15.21 7.06
N TRP A 317 -1.29 -16.28 7.60
CA TRP A 317 -0.20 -17.00 6.95
C TRP A 317 -0.68 -17.81 5.76
N VAL A 318 -1.86 -18.44 5.85
CA VAL A 318 -2.47 -19.14 4.70
C VAL A 318 -2.70 -18.17 3.55
N ILE A 319 -3.27 -16.99 3.81
CA ILE A 319 -3.48 -15.95 2.78
C ILE A 319 -2.15 -15.48 2.21
N LEU A 320 -1.17 -15.16 3.07
CA LEU A 320 0.13 -14.64 2.64
C LEU A 320 0.92 -15.65 1.82
N VAL A 321 1.12 -16.87 2.33
CA VAL A 321 1.88 -17.92 1.67
C VAL A 321 1.15 -18.40 0.43
N GLY A 322 -0.18 -18.58 0.49
CA GLY A 322 -0.99 -18.95 -0.67
C GLY A 322 -0.88 -17.93 -1.81
N PHE A 323 -0.96 -16.62 -1.49
CA PHE A 323 -0.75 -15.57 -2.48
C PHE A 323 0.65 -15.62 -3.11
N LEU A 324 1.69 -15.78 -2.29
CA LEU A 324 3.08 -15.87 -2.79
C LEU A 324 3.29 -17.10 -3.69
N LEU A 325 2.70 -18.24 -3.35
CA LEU A 325 2.77 -19.47 -4.15
C LEU A 325 2.05 -19.31 -5.49
N ILE A 326 0.88 -18.65 -5.52
CA ILE A 326 0.16 -18.38 -6.76
C ILE A 326 0.98 -17.48 -7.68
N VAL A 327 1.56 -16.39 -7.15
CA VAL A 327 2.41 -15.48 -7.94
C VAL A 327 3.64 -16.22 -8.47
N ALA A 328 4.32 -16.98 -7.61
CA ALA A 328 5.47 -17.79 -8.03
C ALA A 328 5.08 -18.82 -9.10
N GLY A 329 3.93 -19.47 -8.95
CA GLY A 329 3.39 -20.40 -9.95
C GLY A 329 3.15 -19.75 -11.30
N ILE A 330 2.53 -18.56 -11.35
CA ILE A 330 2.32 -17.83 -12.61
C ILE A 330 3.66 -17.51 -13.28
N VAL A 331 4.63 -17.01 -12.53
CA VAL A 331 5.96 -16.69 -13.05
C VAL A 331 6.69 -17.93 -13.57
N ILE A 332 6.61 -19.04 -12.86
CA ILE A 332 7.20 -20.31 -13.31
C ILE A 332 6.52 -20.80 -14.59
N ILE A 333 5.18 -20.75 -14.64
CA ILE A 333 4.41 -21.15 -15.82
C ILE A 333 4.78 -20.28 -17.02
N SER A 334 4.94 -18.97 -16.85
CA SER A 334 5.35 -18.11 -17.98
C SER A 334 6.71 -18.52 -18.55
N PHE A 335 7.68 -18.86 -17.70
CA PHE A 335 9.00 -19.33 -18.17
C PHE A 335 8.99 -20.73 -18.80
N ILE A 336 8.01 -21.58 -18.49
CA ILE A 336 7.87 -22.91 -19.09
C ILE A 336 7.20 -22.81 -20.47
N LEU A 337 6.36 -21.80 -20.65
CA LEU A 337 5.55 -21.58 -21.84
C LEU A 337 6.26 -20.72 -22.91
N ASP A 338 7.27 -19.94 -22.52
CA ASP A 338 8.21 -19.22 -23.41
C ASP A 338 9.18 -20.19 -24.14
#